data_AF-A0A2S8EYH5-F1
#
_entry.id   AF-A0A2S8EYH5-F1
#
_cell.length_a   1.000
_cell.length_b   1.000
_cell.length_c   1.000
_cell.angle_alpha   90.00
_cell.angle_beta   90.00
_cell.angle_gamma   90.00
#
_symmetry.space_group_name_H-M   'P 1'
#
loop_
_entity.id
_entity.type
_entity.pdbx_description
1 polymer ?
#
loop_
_entity_poly.entity_id
_entity_poly.type
_entity_poly.pdbx_seq_one_letter_code
_entity_poly.pdbx_strand_id
1 'polypeptide(L)'
;MRFPLFALLMAAVLLGCQDATSQPPPEFSSQNTGQALIDARAIIARLKTLPVSQPSTAEEVEAIQQIAVTIREFDDYDSLSHALLRDEAIPLLLPHFDQMLPQAEDFETKLAIEELLHVFCLFQTDETLRRVVQMTKQDLPLRSELWDEYIWRFHPGTANYEAFWTTMLGDWPENEVVAIALLSQSNIHALDQEMPSHRHPFDSPEGLQHLRACLQTSQQIPAGYIQNSWEVDGDNPSAEAAKYAAESLAFITSPDRDELMQLAQQHPAAAVQLEAAWAGAKLGRQSGLDELVRRTHELPLSLTAQNYLEDVGRADLIPKTCFDEEFQIQAFCAQELASTFFKPGKIESIEILARQSLLWPLERMQVILVSYRIQFQDGDNSWVVEDVGHLCNSRFQASSQAIPIFNKKSPGDHLAGFSVNDIYGYKVTCQLDHTYVVSDKAFTEAYAEGDKALSGDESLPDGSGKLVGRAAIDLRSDNYPKAAAAIFETNNDDRDGWTVLDKNGTTFYAKEELPAAATAKHVLRMHIGRSYLSLPRRD
;
A
#
# COMPACT_ATOMS: atom_id res chain seq x y z
N MET A 1 10.29 -21.19 4.97
CA MET A 1 9.50 -22.39 5.38
C MET A 1 9.45 -22.49 6.92
N ARG A 2 8.44 -21.85 7.56
CA ARG A 2 7.83 -22.18 8.88
C ARG A 2 6.64 -21.25 9.18
N PHE A 3 5.73 -21.12 8.21
CA PHE A 3 4.29 -20.94 8.48
C PHE A 3 3.75 -22.35 8.74
N PRO A 4 3.51 -22.80 9.99
CA PRO A 4 2.13 -22.77 10.49
C PRO A 4 1.99 -22.82 12.04
N LEU A 5 1.25 -21.89 12.63
CA LEU A 5 0.49 -22.18 13.86
C LEU A 5 -0.84 -21.40 13.90
N PHE A 6 -0.88 -20.23 13.25
CA PHE A 6 -2.09 -19.40 13.15
C PHE A 6 -3.22 -20.05 12.32
N ALA A 7 -2.88 -20.77 11.24
CA ALA A 7 -3.88 -21.46 10.40
C ALA A 7 -4.56 -22.66 11.09
N LEU A 8 -3.94 -23.26 12.11
CA LEU A 8 -4.43 -24.49 12.74
C LEU A 8 -5.39 -24.23 13.91
N LEU A 9 -5.28 -23.08 14.59
CA LEU A 9 -6.20 -22.72 15.69
C LEU A 9 -7.56 -22.23 15.17
N MET A 10 -7.58 -21.56 14.02
CA MET A 10 -8.83 -21.15 13.35
C MET A 10 -9.57 -22.33 12.68
N ALA A 11 -8.84 -23.37 12.26
CA ALA A 11 -9.45 -24.60 11.74
C ALA A 11 -10.16 -25.41 12.84
N ALA A 12 -9.67 -25.39 14.08
CA ALA A 12 -10.24 -26.18 15.18
C ALA A 12 -11.63 -25.70 15.65
N VAL A 13 -12.03 -24.47 15.32
CA VAL A 13 -13.37 -23.92 15.65
C VAL A 13 -14.36 -24.08 14.47
N LEU A 14 -13.90 -24.49 13.28
CA LEU A 14 -14.71 -24.52 12.05
C LEU A 14 -14.74 -25.88 11.31
N LEU A 15 -14.13 -26.94 11.84
CA LEU A 15 -14.13 -28.27 11.23
C LEU A 15 -15.42 -29.06 11.53
N GLY A 16 -16.48 -28.66 10.83
CA GLY A 16 -17.71 -29.42 10.67
C GLY A 16 -18.08 -29.58 9.19
N CYS A 17 -17.14 -29.96 8.32
CA CYS A 17 -17.41 -30.52 6.99
C CYS A 17 -16.13 -31.22 6.47
N GLN A 18 -16.26 -32.50 6.10
CA GLN A 18 -15.20 -33.34 5.55
C GLN A 18 -15.11 -33.24 4.02
N ASP A 19 -13.94 -33.64 3.51
CA ASP A 19 -13.59 -34.07 2.15
C ASP A 19 -13.42 -33.02 1.05
N ALA A 20 -12.17 -32.61 0.83
CA ALA A 20 -11.66 -32.25 -0.49
C ALA A 20 -10.24 -32.82 -0.68
N THR A 21 -10.16 -33.78 -1.60
CA THR A 21 -8.96 -34.49 -2.03
C THR A 21 -7.95 -33.57 -2.70
N SER A 22 -6.68 -33.80 -2.37
CA SER A 22 -5.48 -33.21 -2.97
C SER A 22 -5.42 -33.34 -4.50
N GLN A 23 -5.50 -32.23 -5.23
CA GLN A 23 -5.00 -32.13 -6.60
C GLN A 23 -3.59 -31.49 -6.60
N PRO A 24 -2.67 -31.96 -7.44
CA PRO A 24 -1.38 -31.30 -7.65
C PRO A 24 -1.59 -29.93 -8.31
N PRO A 25 -0.68 -28.96 -8.08
CA PRO A 25 -0.79 -27.62 -8.67
C PRO A 25 -0.76 -27.71 -10.20
N PRO A 26 -1.48 -26.81 -10.91
CA PRO A 26 -1.49 -26.80 -12.37
C PRO A 26 -0.09 -26.54 -12.91
N GLU A 27 0.34 -27.35 -13.88
CA GLU A 27 1.57 -27.13 -14.63
C GLU A 27 1.52 -25.74 -15.30
N PHE A 28 2.48 -24.88 -14.97
CA PHE A 28 2.69 -23.60 -15.65
C PHE A 28 2.84 -23.86 -17.15
N SER A 29 1.96 -23.28 -17.96
CA SER A 29 1.88 -23.59 -19.38
C SER A 29 3.16 -23.19 -20.11
N SER A 30 3.80 -24.14 -20.76
CA SER A 30 5.02 -23.99 -21.57
C SER A 30 4.90 -23.02 -22.76
N GLN A 31 3.74 -22.41 -22.98
CA GLN A 31 3.50 -21.45 -24.08
C GLN A 31 4.08 -20.06 -23.80
N ASN A 32 4.22 -19.66 -22.53
CA ASN A 32 4.75 -18.33 -22.19
C ASN A 32 6.28 -18.24 -22.31
N THR A 33 7.01 -19.33 -22.09
CA THR A 33 8.49 -19.35 -22.13
C THR A 33 9.05 -19.04 -23.51
N GLY A 34 8.34 -19.43 -24.58
CA GLY A 34 8.77 -19.17 -25.95
C GLY A 34 8.69 -17.69 -26.35
N GLN A 35 7.62 -17.01 -25.92
CA GLN A 35 7.41 -15.59 -26.21
C GLN A 35 8.42 -14.72 -25.45
N ALA A 36 8.65 -15.00 -24.16
CA ALA A 36 9.63 -14.31 -23.33
C ALA A 36 11.05 -14.33 -23.97
N LEU A 37 11.46 -15.46 -24.55
CA LEU A 37 12.76 -15.56 -25.22
C LEU A 37 12.82 -14.75 -26.53
N ILE A 38 11.71 -14.67 -27.28
CA ILE A 38 11.61 -13.85 -28.49
C ILE A 38 11.73 -12.38 -28.12
N ASP A 39 11.03 -11.95 -27.06
CA ASP A 39 11.03 -10.58 -26.57
C ASP A 39 12.42 -10.18 -26.06
N ALA A 40 13.08 -11.05 -25.28
CA ALA A 40 14.46 -10.83 -24.84
C ALA A 40 15.43 -10.61 -26.00
N ARG A 41 15.31 -11.41 -27.08
CA ARG A 41 16.13 -11.25 -28.29
C ARG A 41 15.82 -9.94 -29.03
N ALA A 42 14.56 -9.54 -29.08
CA ALA A 42 14.15 -8.28 -29.69
C ALA A 42 14.72 -7.08 -28.92
N ILE A 43 14.70 -7.13 -27.59
CA ILE A 43 15.32 -6.13 -26.71
C ILE A 43 16.82 -6.01 -27.00
N ILE A 44 17.54 -7.14 -27.02
CA ILE A 44 18.98 -7.15 -27.30
C ILE A 44 19.28 -6.62 -28.71
N ALA A 45 18.50 -7.01 -29.70
CA ALA A 45 18.64 -6.51 -31.06
C ALA A 45 18.43 -4.99 -31.12
N ARG A 46 17.45 -4.46 -30.40
CA ARG A 46 17.21 -3.01 -30.30
C ARG A 46 18.37 -2.29 -29.62
N LEU A 47 18.85 -2.79 -28.48
CA LEU A 47 19.99 -2.21 -27.76
C LEU A 47 21.25 -2.11 -28.65
N LYS A 48 21.53 -3.14 -29.45
CA LYS A 48 22.66 -3.13 -30.41
C LYS A 48 22.56 -2.04 -31.49
N THR A 49 21.38 -1.47 -31.72
CA THR A 49 21.17 -0.38 -32.69
C THR A 49 21.21 1.02 -32.09
N LEU A 50 21.12 1.12 -30.75
CA LEU A 50 21.13 2.43 -30.10
C LEU A 50 22.57 2.97 -30.07
N PRO A 51 22.77 4.23 -30.49
CA PRO A 51 24.08 4.85 -30.38
C PRO A 51 24.37 5.19 -28.92
N VAL A 52 25.62 5.03 -28.50
CA VAL A 52 26.12 5.55 -27.20
C VAL A 52 26.74 6.92 -27.50
N SER A 53 25.93 7.97 -27.49
CA SER A 53 26.32 9.32 -27.93
C SER A 53 26.62 10.22 -26.74
N GLN A 54 27.79 10.86 -26.62
CA GLN A 54 28.06 11.85 -25.55
C GLN A 54 27.86 13.31 -26.02
N PRO A 55 26.93 14.10 -25.44
CA PRO A 55 25.91 13.74 -24.44
C PRO A 55 24.76 12.90 -25.05
N SER A 56 24.07 12.12 -24.22
CA SER A 56 22.94 11.30 -24.65
C SER A 56 21.82 12.19 -25.20
N THR A 57 21.21 11.75 -26.30
CA THR A 57 20.08 12.49 -26.89
C THR A 57 18.78 12.17 -26.16
N ALA A 58 17.78 13.06 -26.19
CA ALA A 58 16.47 12.79 -25.58
C ALA A 58 15.80 11.51 -26.12
N GLU A 59 15.92 11.24 -27.42
CA GLU A 59 15.42 10.02 -28.06
C GLU A 59 16.14 8.76 -27.55
N GLU A 60 17.45 8.86 -27.29
CA GLU A 60 18.23 7.77 -26.69
C GLU A 60 17.80 7.50 -25.24
N VAL A 61 17.62 8.56 -24.44
CA VAL A 61 17.15 8.48 -23.04
C VAL A 61 15.79 7.80 -22.97
N GLU A 62 14.82 8.28 -23.75
CA GLU A 62 13.46 7.70 -23.80
C GLU A 62 13.49 6.23 -24.24
N ALA A 63 14.27 5.90 -25.27
CA ALA A 63 14.38 4.51 -25.74
C ALA A 63 15.00 3.58 -24.68
N ILE A 64 16.02 4.04 -23.96
CA ILE A 64 16.64 3.26 -22.88
C ILE A 64 15.68 3.08 -21.71
N GLN A 65 14.95 4.13 -21.32
CA GLN A 65 13.93 4.04 -20.28
C GLN A 65 12.86 3.01 -20.63
N GLN A 66 12.30 3.05 -21.85
CA GLN A 66 11.28 2.10 -22.30
C GLN A 66 11.80 0.65 -22.32
N ILE A 67 13.06 0.47 -22.75
CA ILE A 67 13.71 -0.85 -22.73
C ILE A 67 13.88 -1.34 -21.28
N ALA A 68 14.34 -0.48 -20.37
CA ALA A 68 14.51 -0.84 -18.97
C ALA A 68 13.18 -1.24 -18.32
N VAL A 69 12.10 -0.46 -18.53
CA VAL A 69 10.74 -0.80 -18.08
C VAL A 69 10.32 -2.17 -18.61
N THR A 70 10.57 -2.46 -19.89
CA THR A 70 10.21 -3.77 -20.48
C THR A 70 11.02 -4.92 -19.88
N ILE A 71 12.31 -4.70 -19.59
CA ILE A 71 13.18 -5.71 -18.98
C ILE A 71 12.74 -6.03 -17.54
N ARG A 72 12.19 -5.07 -16.79
CA ARG A 72 11.73 -5.27 -15.40
C ARG A 72 10.65 -6.35 -15.27
N GLU A 73 9.90 -6.61 -16.33
CA GLU A 73 8.87 -7.66 -16.38
C GLU A 73 9.46 -9.09 -16.43
N PHE A 74 10.79 -9.25 -16.52
CA PHE A 74 11.49 -10.54 -16.55
C PHE A 74 12.05 -10.93 -15.17
N ASP A 75 11.16 -11.11 -14.20
CA ASP A 75 11.50 -11.41 -12.80
C ASP A 75 11.75 -12.91 -12.50
N ASP A 76 11.51 -13.80 -13.46
CA ASP A 76 11.84 -15.23 -13.33
C ASP A 76 13.35 -15.48 -13.51
N TYR A 77 14.07 -15.47 -12.38
CA TYR A 77 15.53 -15.66 -12.26
C TYR A 77 16.05 -16.96 -12.90
N ASP A 78 15.23 -18.02 -12.97
CA ASP A 78 15.62 -19.33 -13.50
C ASP A 78 15.33 -19.46 -15.00
N SER A 79 14.70 -18.47 -15.62
CA SER A 79 14.31 -18.52 -17.03
C SER A 79 15.48 -18.32 -17.99
N LEU A 80 15.40 -18.98 -19.16
CA LEU A 80 16.37 -18.79 -20.25
C LEU A 80 16.38 -17.33 -20.77
N SER A 81 15.24 -16.66 -20.75
CA SER A 81 15.13 -15.23 -21.10
C SER A 81 15.89 -14.35 -20.12
N HIS A 82 15.77 -14.61 -18.81
CA HIS A 82 16.50 -13.88 -17.78
C HIS A 82 18.02 -14.09 -17.94
N ALA A 83 18.47 -15.34 -18.09
CA ALA A 83 19.88 -15.62 -18.36
C ALA A 83 20.40 -14.90 -19.62
N LEU A 84 19.62 -14.89 -20.71
CA LEU A 84 19.97 -14.21 -21.94
C LEU A 84 20.08 -12.68 -21.76
N LEU A 85 19.11 -12.06 -21.07
CA LEU A 85 19.13 -10.63 -20.77
C LEU A 85 20.32 -10.26 -19.87
N ARG A 86 20.60 -11.07 -18.84
CA ARG A 86 21.76 -10.91 -17.97
C ARG A 86 23.07 -10.91 -18.76
N ASP A 87 23.23 -11.87 -19.64
CA ASP A 87 24.51 -12.13 -20.31
C ASP A 87 24.73 -11.22 -21.55
N GLU A 88 23.66 -10.78 -22.23
CA GLU A 88 23.76 -9.95 -23.44
C GLU A 88 23.21 -8.53 -23.32
N ALA A 89 22.10 -8.29 -22.59
CA ALA A 89 21.50 -6.96 -22.52
C ALA A 89 22.19 -6.08 -21.48
N ILE A 90 22.51 -6.60 -20.30
CA ILE A 90 23.18 -5.83 -19.23
C ILE A 90 24.50 -5.21 -19.68
N PRO A 91 25.42 -5.92 -20.37
CA PRO A 91 26.65 -5.31 -20.87
C PRO A 91 26.41 -4.15 -21.85
N LEU A 92 25.29 -4.15 -22.58
CA LEU A 92 24.92 -3.08 -23.50
C LEU A 92 24.30 -1.87 -22.80
N LEU A 93 23.62 -2.07 -21.67
CA LEU A 93 23.02 -1.00 -20.87
C LEU A 93 24.05 -0.22 -20.03
N LEU A 94 25.11 -0.87 -19.56
CA LEU A 94 26.13 -0.26 -18.70
C LEU A 94 26.77 1.00 -19.31
N PRO A 95 27.19 1.03 -20.60
CA PRO A 95 27.72 2.23 -21.22
C PRO A 95 26.72 3.40 -21.26
N HIS A 96 25.43 3.13 -21.48
CA HIS A 96 24.39 4.17 -21.47
C HIS A 96 24.19 4.74 -20.07
N PHE A 97 24.16 3.89 -19.04
CA PHE A 97 24.10 4.32 -17.65
C PHE A 97 25.26 5.26 -17.30
N ASP A 98 26.51 4.82 -17.55
CA ASP A 98 27.72 5.59 -17.23
C ASP A 98 27.73 6.95 -17.98
N GLN A 99 27.05 7.03 -19.12
CA GLN A 99 26.89 8.22 -19.96
C GLN A 99 25.82 9.21 -19.53
N MET A 100 24.70 8.67 -19.03
CA MET A 100 23.54 9.44 -18.57
C MET A 100 23.82 10.03 -17.19
N LEU A 101 24.66 9.38 -16.39
CA LEU A 101 24.92 9.77 -15.01
C LEU A 101 25.38 11.23 -14.82
N PRO A 102 26.30 11.80 -15.64
CA PRO A 102 26.67 13.22 -15.53
C PRO A 102 25.53 14.20 -15.86
N GLN A 103 24.42 13.71 -16.43
CA GLN A 103 23.25 14.47 -16.86
C GLN A 103 22.04 14.20 -15.95
N ALA A 104 22.22 13.56 -14.80
CA ALA A 104 21.15 13.15 -13.88
C ALA A 104 20.35 14.31 -13.25
N GLU A 105 20.75 15.57 -13.47
CA GLU A 105 19.94 16.75 -13.14
C GLU A 105 18.72 16.93 -14.06
N ASP A 106 18.79 16.39 -15.29
CA ASP A 106 17.67 16.36 -16.22
C ASP A 106 16.62 15.32 -15.79
N PHE A 107 15.35 15.71 -15.77
CA PHE A 107 14.27 14.89 -15.22
C PHE A 107 14.09 13.57 -15.99
N GLU A 108 14.10 13.61 -17.33
CA GLU A 108 13.92 12.40 -18.14
C GLU A 108 15.12 11.46 -18.02
N THR A 109 16.34 12.04 -18.01
CA THR A 109 17.57 11.28 -17.80
C THR A 109 17.60 10.62 -16.42
N LYS A 110 17.15 11.34 -15.39
CA LYS A 110 17.00 10.81 -14.04
C LYS A 110 16.03 9.63 -14.00
N LEU A 111 14.86 9.74 -14.63
CA LEU A 111 13.91 8.62 -14.70
C LEU A 111 14.53 7.41 -15.41
N ALA A 112 15.27 7.60 -16.50
CA ALA A 112 15.97 6.51 -17.18
C ALA A 112 17.03 5.86 -16.28
N ILE A 113 17.79 6.64 -15.50
CA ILE A 113 18.76 6.13 -14.52
C ILE A 113 18.06 5.29 -13.44
N GLU A 114 16.92 5.73 -12.92
CA GLU A 114 16.13 4.98 -11.93
C GLU A 114 15.69 3.62 -12.51
N GLU A 115 15.13 3.62 -13.73
CA GLU A 115 14.73 2.38 -14.40
C GLU A 115 15.92 1.43 -14.65
N LEU A 116 17.09 1.96 -14.99
CA LEU A 116 18.31 1.17 -15.13
C LEU A 116 18.79 0.60 -13.80
N LEU A 117 18.70 1.35 -12.70
CA LEU A 117 19.04 0.83 -11.37
C LEU A 117 18.14 -0.33 -10.97
N HIS A 118 16.84 -0.24 -11.28
CA HIS A 118 15.94 -1.36 -11.07
C HIS A 118 16.41 -2.61 -11.80
N VAL A 119 16.73 -2.48 -13.09
CA VAL A 119 17.26 -3.58 -13.90
C VAL A 119 18.57 -4.10 -13.29
N PHE A 120 19.46 -3.23 -12.83
CA PHE A 120 20.74 -3.62 -12.23
C PHE A 120 20.58 -4.40 -10.92
N CYS A 121 19.63 -4.00 -10.09
CA CYS A 121 19.24 -4.72 -8.87
C CYS A 121 18.49 -6.02 -9.17
N LEU A 122 17.83 -6.15 -10.33
CA LEU A 122 17.20 -7.39 -10.74
C LEU A 122 18.23 -8.45 -11.19
N PHE A 123 19.24 -8.06 -11.97
CA PHE A 123 20.20 -9.03 -12.56
C PHE A 123 21.48 -9.26 -11.75
N GLN A 124 21.88 -8.29 -10.93
CA GLN A 124 22.93 -8.43 -9.91
C GLN A 124 24.25 -9.03 -10.44
N THR A 125 24.73 -8.60 -11.61
CA THR A 125 26.09 -8.95 -12.08
C THR A 125 27.14 -8.16 -11.29
N ASP A 126 28.41 -8.57 -11.32
CA ASP A 126 29.49 -7.88 -10.60
C ASP A 126 29.63 -6.42 -11.06
N GLU A 127 29.43 -6.16 -12.35
CA GLU A 127 29.42 -4.82 -12.92
C GLU A 127 28.24 -3.99 -12.45
N THR A 128 27.02 -4.56 -12.41
CA THR A 128 25.82 -3.82 -11.98
C THR A 128 25.84 -3.55 -10.50
N LEU A 129 26.28 -4.52 -9.68
CA LEU A 129 26.49 -4.33 -8.25
C LEU A 129 27.41 -3.13 -7.99
N ARG A 130 28.54 -3.03 -8.71
CA ARG A 130 29.45 -1.88 -8.57
C ARG A 130 28.78 -0.54 -8.85
N ARG A 131 27.88 -0.46 -9.84
CA ARG A 131 27.12 0.77 -10.13
C ARG A 131 26.10 1.04 -9.03
N VAL A 132 25.34 0.05 -8.58
CA VAL A 132 24.37 0.20 -7.49
C VAL A 132 25.07 0.71 -6.23
N VAL A 133 26.19 0.10 -5.82
CA VAL A 133 27.02 0.55 -4.69
C VAL A 133 27.56 1.96 -4.92
N GLN A 134 28.02 2.28 -6.13
CA GLN A 134 28.48 3.64 -6.43
C GLN A 134 27.36 4.67 -6.24
N MET A 135 26.12 4.31 -6.61
CA MET A 135 24.97 5.20 -6.50
C MET A 135 24.51 5.43 -5.07
N THR A 136 24.77 4.51 -4.14
CA THR A 136 24.46 4.73 -2.71
C THR A 136 25.26 5.87 -2.08
N LYS A 137 26.34 6.30 -2.74
CA LYS A 137 27.21 7.39 -2.30
C LYS A 137 26.96 8.70 -3.03
N GLN A 138 26.14 8.70 -4.07
CA GLN A 138 25.90 9.91 -4.81
C GLN A 138 24.74 10.68 -4.19
N ASP A 139 24.95 11.98 -4.02
CA ASP A 139 23.88 12.91 -3.69
C ASP A 139 23.09 13.23 -4.97
N LEU A 140 22.45 12.20 -5.51
CA LEU A 140 21.51 12.34 -6.62
C LEU A 140 20.11 12.37 -6.06
N PRO A 141 19.24 13.27 -6.55
CA PRO A 141 17.90 13.45 -6.02
C PRO A 141 16.95 12.32 -6.45
N LEU A 142 17.40 11.07 -6.56
CA LEU A 142 16.58 9.93 -6.95
C LEU A 142 15.36 9.80 -6.02
N ARG A 143 14.25 9.29 -6.55
CA ARG A 143 13.05 9.03 -5.75
C ARG A 143 13.37 8.11 -4.57
N SER A 144 13.15 8.62 -3.37
CA SER A 144 13.53 7.96 -2.12
C SER A 144 12.88 6.59 -1.93
N GLU A 145 11.62 6.51 -2.31
CA GLU A 145 10.76 5.34 -2.22
C GLU A 145 11.27 4.14 -3.05
N LEU A 146 12.14 4.36 -4.04
CA LEU A 146 12.65 3.26 -4.86
C LEU A 146 13.84 2.54 -4.22
N TRP A 147 14.55 3.17 -3.29
CA TRP A 147 15.71 2.55 -2.67
C TRP A 147 15.35 1.33 -1.83
N ASP A 148 14.20 1.35 -1.15
CA ASP A 148 13.67 0.17 -0.48
C ASP A 148 13.44 -0.99 -1.45
N GLU A 149 12.81 -0.72 -2.60
CA GLU A 149 12.61 -1.73 -3.63
C GLU A 149 13.93 -2.25 -4.19
N TYR A 150 14.89 -1.35 -4.46
CA TYR A 150 16.20 -1.72 -5.02
C TYR A 150 16.99 -2.62 -4.07
N ILE A 151 17.03 -2.29 -2.79
CA ILE A 151 17.77 -3.06 -1.79
C ILE A 151 17.06 -4.40 -1.52
N TRP A 152 15.72 -4.41 -1.49
CA TRP A 152 14.92 -5.63 -1.29
C TRP A 152 15.21 -6.72 -2.33
N ARG A 153 15.61 -6.37 -3.55
CA ARG A 153 16.00 -7.35 -4.58
C ARG A 153 17.22 -8.18 -4.18
N PHE A 154 18.08 -7.69 -3.28
CA PHE A 154 19.21 -8.45 -2.76
C PHE A 154 18.73 -9.32 -1.59
N HIS A 155 18.16 -10.49 -1.90
CA HIS A 155 17.70 -11.46 -0.91
C HIS A 155 18.44 -12.81 -1.03
N PRO A 156 18.35 -13.72 -0.04
CA PRO A 156 19.02 -15.00 -0.11
C PRO A 156 18.63 -15.78 -1.38
N GLY A 157 19.64 -16.31 -2.06
CA GLY A 157 19.48 -17.07 -3.30
C GLY A 157 19.68 -16.24 -4.58
N THR A 158 19.71 -14.91 -4.52
CA THR A 158 20.07 -14.08 -5.68
C THR A 158 21.58 -14.00 -5.87
N ALA A 159 22.01 -13.69 -7.09
CA ALA A 159 23.41 -13.47 -7.40
C ALA A 159 23.94 -12.28 -6.59
N ASN A 160 25.17 -12.33 -6.09
CA ASN A 160 25.79 -11.19 -5.41
C ASN A 160 25.08 -10.66 -4.13
N TYR A 161 24.10 -11.39 -3.58
CA TYR A 161 23.50 -11.10 -2.27
C TYR A 161 24.55 -10.86 -1.17
N GLU A 162 25.42 -11.84 -0.93
CA GLU A 162 26.47 -11.74 0.10
C GLU A 162 27.47 -10.60 -0.18
N ALA A 163 27.79 -10.38 -1.46
CA ALA A 163 28.73 -9.34 -1.89
C ALA A 163 28.18 -7.94 -1.63
N PHE A 164 26.89 -7.71 -1.93
CA PHE A 164 26.20 -6.45 -1.65
C PHE A 164 26.23 -6.13 -0.15
N TRP A 165 25.76 -7.04 0.70
CA TRP A 165 25.71 -6.83 2.14
C TRP A 165 27.09 -6.69 2.78
N THR A 166 28.09 -7.45 2.30
CA THR A 166 29.48 -7.30 2.74
C THR A 166 30.05 -5.93 2.37
N THR A 167 29.69 -5.40 1.21
CA THR A 167 30.15 -4.09 0.76
C THR A 167 29.48 -2.97 1.57
N MET A 168 28.17 -3.04 1.79
CA MET A 168 27.45 -2.05 2.60
C MET A 168 27.94 -2.02 4.07
N LEU A 169 28.43 -3.15 4.59
CA LEU A 169 29.09 -3.24 5.91
C LEU A 169 30.44 -2.50 5.98
N GLY A 170 31.19 -2.46 4.88
CA GLY A 170 32.53 -1.87 4.83
C GLY A 170 32.57 -0.46 4.26
N ASP A 171 31.51 -0.04 3.58
CA ASP A 171 31.48 1.16 2.75
C ASP A 171 30.11 1.84 2.81
N TRP A 172 29.93 2.59 3.89
CA TRP A 172 28.64 3.16 4.30
C TRP A 172 28.06 4.13 3.26
N PRO A 173 26.73 4.12 3.01
CA PRO A 173 26.10 5.11 2.14
C PRO A 173 26.25 6.54 2.70
N GLU A 174 26.62 7.49 1.83
CA GLU A 174 26.66 8.91 2.18
C GLU A 174 25.27 9.56 2.08
N ASN A 175 24.38 8.96 1.28
CA ASN A 175 23.02 9.42 1.08
C ASN A 175 22.10 8.90 2.21
N GLU A 176 21.48 9.81 2.95
CA GLU A 176 20.63 9.49 4.11
C GLU A 176 19.41 8.64 3.76
N VAL A 177 18.78 8.90 2.61
CA VAL A 177 17.65 8.11 2.12
C VAL A 177 18.06 6.66 1.90
N VAL A 178 19.23 6.45 1.31
CA VAL A 178 19.77 5.10 1.08
C VAL A 178 20.12 4.42 2.39
N ALA A 179 20.64 5.17 3.37
CA ALA A 179 20.91 4.64 4.70
C ALA A 179 19.61 4.20 5.40
N ILE A 180 18.52 4.96 5.28
CA ILE A 180 17.20 4.60 5.83
C ILE A 180 16.63 3.35 5.14
N ALA A 181 16.68 3.28 3.81
CA ALA A 181 16.24 2.09 3.07
C ALA A 181 17.09 0.86 3.44
N LEU A 182 18.41 1.03 3.55
CA LEU A 182 19.31 -0.03 3.99
C LEU A 182 18.96 -0.52 5.41
N LEU A 183 18.61 0.40 6.31
CA LEU A 183 18.18 0.09 7.68
C LEU A 183 16.88 -0.71 7.68
N SER A 184 15.87 -0.25 6.93
CA SER A 184 14.58 -0.94 6.77
C SER A 184 14.76 -2.36 6.26
N GLN A 185 15.49 -2.55 5.16
CA GLN A 185 15.73 -3.88 4.60
C GLN A 185 16.61 -4.76 5.51
N SER A 186 17.58 -4.18 6.23
CA SER A 186 18.38 -4.92 7.21
C SER A 186 17.51 -5.50 8.34
N ASN A 187 16.52 -4.75 8.81
CA ASN A 187 15.58 -5.23 9.83
C ASN A 187 14.74 -6.40 9.28
N ILE A 188 14.21 -6.29 8.06
CA ILE A 188 13.42 -7.35 7.40
C ILE A 188 14.24 -8.64 7.30
N HIS A 189 15.47 -8.57 6.76
CA HIS A 189 16.32 -9.77 6.66
C HIS A 189 16.70 -10.34 8.03
N ALA A 190 16.86 -9.49 9.05
CA ALA A 190 17.18 -9.94 10.41
C ALA A 190 15.98 -10.66 11.06
N LEU A 191 14.77 -10.17 10.82
CA LEU A 191 13.51 -10.80 11.25
C LEU A 191 13.34 -12.19 10.64
N ASP A 192 13.58 -12.31 9.33
CA ASP A 192 13.41 -13.57 8.60
C ASP A 192 14.52 -14.59 8.90
N GLN A 193 15.51 -14.23 9.72
CA GLN A 193 16.73 -15.02 9.97
C GLN A 193 17.50 -15.31 8.68
N GLU A 194 17.33 -14.43 7.72
CA GLU A 194 17.84 -14.52 6.35
C GLU A 194 19.08 -13.65 6.16
N MET A 195 19.43 -12.83 7.15
CA MET A 195 20.71 -12.13 7.15
C MET A 195 21.85 -13.11 6.84
N PRO A 196 22.85 -12.69 6.06
CA PRO A 196 24.03 -13.50 5.86
C PRO A 196 24.65 -13.87 7.21
N SER A 197 25.65 -14.75 7.24
CA SER A 197 26.45 -15.09 8.43
C SER A 197 27.09 -13.89 9.18
N HIS A 198 26.81 -12.66 8.73
CA HIS A 198 27.29 -11.38 9.21
C HIS A 198 26.34 -10.78 10.25
N ARG A 199 26.88 -9.84 11.03
CA ARG A 199 26.09 -9.02 11.95
C ARG A 199 25.19 -8.05 11.18
N HIS A 200 24.15 -7.55 11.85
CA HIS A 200 23.35 -6.44 11.35
C HIS A 200 24.27 -5.28 10.91
N PRO A 201 24.08 -4.63 9.74
CA PRO A 201 25.02 -3.65 9.22
C PRO A 201 25.25 -2.44 10.14
N PHE A 202 24.22 -2.12 10.92
CA PHE A 202 24.24 -1.04 11.89
C PHE A 202 24.86 -1.45 13.25
N ASP A 203 25.32 -2.70 13.41
CA ASP A 203 26.07 -3.19 14.57
C ASP A 203 27.60 -2.94 14.40
N SER A 204 27.91 -1.71 13.97
CA SER A 204 29.25 -1.15 13.73
C SER A 204 29.34 0.24 14.38
N PRO A 205 30.52 0.79 14.69
CA PRO A 205 30.63 2.15 15.27
C PRO A 205 29.92 3.23 14.46
N GLU A 206 30.07 3.20 13.13
CA GLU A 206 29.45 4.12 12.19
C GLU A 206 27.93 3.92 12.14
N GLY A 207 27.48 2.66 12.09
CA GLY A 207 26.06 2.31 12.14
C GLY A 207 25.39 2.78 13.43
N LEU A 208 26.02 2.57 14.59
CA LEU A 208 25.52 3.03 15.89
C LEU A 208 25.44 4.56 15.96
N GLN A 209 26.40 5.27 15.35
CA GLN A 209 26.33 6.73 15.24
C GLN A 209 25.13 7.16 14.38
N HIS A 210 24.86 6.46 13.27
CA HIS A 210 23.70 6.72 12.43
C HIS A 210 22.39 6.45 13.18
N LEU A 211 22.26 5.30 13.85
CA LEU A 211 21.08 5.00 14.69
C LEU A 211 20.86 6.08 15.75
N ARG A 212 21.93 6.55 16.42
CA ARG A 212 21.84 7.64 17.40
C ARG A 212 21.32 8.92 16.74
N ALA A 213 21.83 9.26 15.55
CA ALA A 213 21.39 10.44 14.81
C ALA A 213 19.90 10.34 14.44
N CYS A 214 19.45 9.20 13.89
CA CYS A 214 18.04 8.96 13.58
C CYS A 214 17.13 9.14 14.81
N LEU A 215 17.54 8.62 15.97
CA LEU A 215 16.76 8.72 17.22
C LEU A 215 16.80 10.11 17.89
N GLN A 216 17.78 10.95 17.55
CA GLN A 216 17.95 12.28 18.14
C GLN A 216 17.33 13.39 17.28
N THR A 217 17.53 13.34 15.97
CA THR A 217 17.10 14.42 15.07
C THR A 217 15.58 14.54 15.02
N SER A 218 14.88 13.41 15.09
CA SER A 218 13.42 13.31 15.18
C SER A 218 12.82 13.83 16.50
N GLN A 219 13.63 14.15 17.52
CA GLN A 219 13.14 14.83 18.73
C GLN A 219 12.75 16.29 18.49
N GLN A 220 13.16 16.87 17.36
CA GLN A 220 12.78 18.21 16.95
C GLN A 220 11.42 18.23 16.24
N ILE A 221 10.83 17.06 15.97
CA ILE A 221 9.50 16.93 15.38
C ILE A 221 8.46 17.23 16.48
N PRO A 222 7.52 18.18 16.27
CA PRO A 222 6.49 18.50 17.26
C PRO A 222 5.69 17.26 17.69
N ALA A 223 5.46 17.13 18.99
CA ALA A 223 4.65 16.06 19.57
C ALA A 223 3.27 16.04 18.89
N GLY A 224 2.99 14.96 18.17
CA GLY A 224 1.82 14.84 17.32
C GLY A 224 2.14 14.12 16.03
N TYR A 225 3.21 14.50 15.31
CA TYR A 225 3.58 14.02 13.97
C TYR A 225 3.89 12.49 13.87
N ILE A 226 2.88 11.64 13.66
CA ILE A 226 2.92 10.35 12.98
C ILE A 226 2.95 10.63 11.46
N GLN A 227 4.14 10.63 10.86
CA GLN A 227 4.28 10.91 9.43
C GLN A 227 4.53 9.59 8.69
N ASN A 228 3.53 9.14 7.93
CA ASN A 228 3.69 8.15 6.86
C ASN A 228 3.87 8.84 5.48
N SER A 229 4.27 10.13 5.47
CA SER A 229 4.54 10.84 4.21
C SER A 229 6.04 10.83 3.93
N TRP A 230 6.39 10.08 2.90
CA TRP A 230 7.71 9.98 2.27
C TRP A 230 8.17 11.30 1.62
N GLU A 231 7.30 12.32 1.57
CA GLU A 231 7.65 13.66 1.13
C GLU A 231 8.52 14.34 2.20
N VAL A 232 9.82 14.07 2.10
CA VAL A 232 10.88 14.76 2.83
C VAL A 232 11.03 16.15 2.22
N ASP A 233 10.35 17.15 2.79
CA ASP A 233 10.83 18.52 2.63
C ASP A 233 12.21 18.57 3.32
N GLY A 234 13.27 18.69 2.50
CA GLY A 234 14.67 18.44 2.84
C GLY A 234 15.15 18.98 4.19
N ASP A 235 16.01 18.18 4.83
CA ASP A 235 16.84 18.44 6.03
C ASP A 235 16.38 17.82 7.37
N ASN A 236 15.28 17.05 7.43
CA ASN A 236 14.89 16.35 8.66
C ASN A 236 14.67 14.85 8.43
N PRO A 237 15.50 13.94 8.99
CA PRO A 237 15.21 12.51 8.99
C PRO A 237 13.80 12.29 9.51
N SER A 238 13.02 11.57 8.71
CA SER A 238 11.61 11.32 8.97
C SER A 238 11.45 10.53 10.28
N ALA A 239 10.27 10.66 10.91
CA ALA A 239 9.90 9.81 12.05
C ALA A 239 10.02 8.31 11.74
N GLU A 240 9.98 7.96 10.45
CA GLU A 240 10.17 6.61 9.94
C GLU A 240 11.61 6.10 10.11
N ALA A 241 12.63 6.94 9.84
CA ALA A 241 14.03 6.60 10.12
C ALA A 241 14.24 6.24 11.60
N ALA A 242 13.62 7.02 12.50
CA ALA A 242 13.67 6.75 13.94
C ALA A 242 12.94 5.46 14.33
N LYS A 243 11.83 5.10 13.63
CA LYS A 243 11.15 3.83 13.84
C LYS A 243 12.04 2.65 13.43
N TYR A 244 12.60 2.66 12.22
CA TYR A 244 13.51 1.61 11.77
C TYR A 244 14.76 1.53 12.66
N ALA A 245 15.26 2.67 13.15
CA ALA A 245 16.36 2.68 14.09
C ALA A 245 16.00 2.01 15.43
N ALA A 246 14.81 2.30 15.98
CA ALA A 246 14.34 1.67 17.20
C ALA A 246 14.07 0.16 17.03
N GLU A 247 13.50 -0.25 15.90
CA GLU A 247 13.28 -1.64 15.53
C GLU A 247 14.60 -2.42 15.47
N SER A 248 15.63 -1.85 14.82
CA SER A 248 16.93 -2.48 14.64
C SER A 248 17.62 -2.88 15.94
N LEU A 249 17.29 -2.21 17.06
CA LEU A 249 17.86 -2.50 18.37
C LEU A 249 17.58 -3.93 18.85
N ALA A 250 16.57 -4.62 18.29
CA ALA A 250 16.35 -6.04 18.54
C ALA A 250 17.53 -6.91 18.06
N PHE A 251 18.29 -6.45 17.06
CA PHE A 251 19.34 -7.19 16.36
C PHE A 251 20.76 -6.71 16.68
N ILE A 252 20.91 -5.49 17.21
CA ILE A 252 22.20 -4.94 17.62
C ILE A 252 22.78 -5.73 18.80
N THR A 253 24.06 -6.11 18.72
CA THR A 253 24.77 -6.84 19.80
C THR A 253 25.75 -5.96 20.57
N SER A 254 26.09 -4.78 20.05
CA SER A 254 26.92 -3.78 20.71
C SER A 254 26.45 -3.45 22.14
N PRO A 255 27.37 -3.22 23.10
CA PRO A 255 27.02 -2.76 24.45
C PRO A 255 26.30 -1.39 24.44
N ASP A 256 26.50 -0.57 23.41
CA ASP A 256 25.87 0.76 23.30
C ASP A 256 24.36 0.68 23.02
N ARG A 257 23.83 -0.51 22.68
CA ARG A 257 22.41 -0.74 22.43
C ARG A 257 21.53 -0.24 23.58
N ASP A 258 21.96 -0.38 24.82
CA ASP A 258 21.13 0.00 25.98
C ASP A 258 20.93 1.51 26.09
N GLU A 259 21.95 2.29 25.72
CA GLU A 259 21.84 3.76 25.60
C GLU A 259 20.88 4.14 24.47
N LEU A 260 21.03 3.52 23.29
CA LEU A 260 20.14 3.76 22.14
C LEU A 260 18.68 3.37 22.45
N MET A 261 18.47 2.25 23.15
CA MET A 261 17.16 1.81 23.60
C MET A 261 16.52 2.83 24.53
N GLN A 262 17.30 3.43 25.44
CA GLN A 262 16.80 4.49 26.30
C GLN A 262 16.40 5.73 25.50
N LEU A 263 17.19 6.12 24.49
CA LEU A 263 16.84 7.23 23.59
C LEU A 263 15.52 6.95 22.84
N ALA A 264 15.35 5.75 22.30
CA ALA A 264 14.14 5.34 21.58
C ALA A 264 12.90 5.29 22.49
N GLN A 265 13.04 4.83 23.74
CA GLN A 265 11.96 4.82 24.73
C GLN A 265 11.53 6.24 25.16
N GLN A 266 12.46 7.20 25.12
CA GLN A 266 12.19 8.61 25.46
C GLN A 266 11.77 9.45 24.25
N HIS A 267 11.72 8.84 23.07
CA HIS A 267 11.39 9.53 21.83
C HIS A 267 9.98 10.14 21.87
N PRO A 268 9.72 11.37 21.37
CA PRO A 268 8.39 11.98 21.46
C PRO A 268 7.31 11.27 20.63
N ALA A 269 7.69 10.61 19.54
CA ALA A 269 6.75 9.87 18.70
C ALA A 269 6.41 8.50 19.29
N ALA A 270 5.12 8.26 19.55
CA ALA A 270 4.64 7.03 20.16
C ALA A 270 4.90 5.77 19.33
N ALA A 271 4.96 5.89 17.99
CA ALA A 271 5.33 4.78 17.11
C ALA A 271 6.78 4.31 17.37
N VAL A 272 7.73 5.24 17.52
CA VAL A 272 9.13 4.92 17.84
C VAL A 272 9.24 4.26 19.22
N GLN A 273 8.50 4.78 20.21
CA GLN A 273 8.44 4.16 21.54
C GLN A 273 7.88 2.73 21.48
N LEU A 274 6.91 2.47 20.60
CA LEU A 274 6.32 1.15 20.38
C LEU A 274 7.35 0.19 19.76
N GLU A 275 8.11 0.62 18.74
CA GLU A 275 9.19 -0.18 18.16
C GLU A 275 10.27 -0.51 19.21
N ALA A 276 10.63 0.46 20.04
CA ALA A 276 11.58 0.24 21.14
C ALA A 276 11.05 -0.76 22.18
N ALA A 277 9.74 -0.72 22.48
CA ALA A 277 9.11 -1.68 23.38
C ALA A 277 9.14 -3.10 22.80
N TRP A 278 8.84 -3.26 21.51
CA TRP A 278 8.95 -4.53 20.80
C TRP A 278 10.38 -5.05 20.76
N ALA A 279 11.35 -4.21 20.40
CA ALA A 279 12.76 -4.59 20.40
C ALA A 279 13.22 -5.05 21.81
N GLY A 280 12.81 -4.33 22.86
CA GLY A 280 13.03 -4.73 24.24
C GLY A 280 12.39 -6.09 24.59
N ALA A 281 11.14 -6.32 24.17
CA ALA A 281 10.43 -7.58 24.37
C ALA A 281 11.08 -8.75 23.63
N LYS A 282 11.54 -8.55 22.38
CA LYS A 282 12.27 -9.55 21.57
C LYS A 282 13.57 -9.99 22.25
N LEU A 283 14.23 -9.06 22.94
CA LEU A 283 15.42 -9.31 23.77
C LEU A 283 15.09 -9.93 25.15
N GLY A 284 13.82 -10.26 25.43
CA GLY A 284 13.36 -10.86 26.68
C GLY A 284 13.25 -9.90 27.86
N ARG A 285 13.20 -8.58 27.62
CA ARG A 285 13.07 -7.58 28.71
C ARG A 285 11.63 -7.45 29.15
N GLN A 286 11.39 -7.60 30.46
CA GLN A 286 10.06 -7.45 31.03
C GLN A 286 9.47 -6.05 30.81
N SER A 287 10.28 -5.00 30.90
CA SER A 287 9.81 -3.62 30.66
C SER A 287 9.28 -3.40 29.24
N GLY A 288 9.83 -4.08 28.23
CA GLY A 288 9.30 -4.03 26.86
C GLY A 288 7.93 -4.70 26.76
N LEU A 289 7.77 -5.87 27.39
CA LEU A 289 6.48 -6.56 27.47
C LEU A 289 5.42 -5.73 28.20
N ASP A 290 5.77 -5.14 29.34
CA ASP A 290 4.86 -4.31 30.13
C ASP A 290 4.38 -3.09 29.33
N GLU A 291 5.28 -2.46 28.57
CA GLU A 291 4.94 -1.34 27.71
C GLU A 291 4.05 -1.77 26.53
N LEU A 292 4.34 -2.90 25.87
CA LEU A 292 3.46 -3.44 24.83
C LEU A 292 2.05 -3.72 25.36
N VAL A 293 1.94 -4.37 26.52
CA VAL A 293 0.64 -4.62 27.18
C VAL A 293 -0.09 -3.31 27.45
N ARG A 294 0.62 -2.28 27.95
CA ARG A 294 0.03 -0.96 28.18
C ARG A 294 -0.51 -0.34 26.88
N ARG A 295 0.23 -0.48 25.78
CA ARG A 295 -0.14 0.04 24.44
C ARG A 295 -1.31 -0.71 23.80
N THR A 296 -1.59 -1.95 24.21
CA THR A 296 -2.81 -2.65 23.74
C THR A 296 -4.11 -1.91 24.10
N HIS A 297 -4.09 -1.01 25.09
CA HIS A 297 -5.25 -0.18 25.44
C HIS A 297 -5.33 1.15 24.68
N GLU A 298 -4.30 1.53 23.93
CA GLU A 298 -4.28 2.77 23.14
C GLU A 298 -4.82 2.48 21.74
N LEU A 299 -6.05 2.90 21.43
CA LEU A 299 -6.72 2.56 20.17
C LEU A 299 -5.83 2.66 18.91
N PRO A 300 -5.06 3.75 18.68
CA PRO A 300 -4.27 3.89 17.45
C PRO A 300 -3.08 2.91 17.34
N LEU A 301 -2.61 2.39 18.47
CA LEU A 301 -1.43 1.51 18.56
C LEU A 301 -1.79 0.08 18.96
N SER A 302 -3.05 -0.16 19.34
CA SER A 302 -3.48 -1.38 19.99
C SER A 302 -3.25 -2.60 19.12
N LEU A 303 -3.63 -2.55 17.83
CA LEU A 303 -3.46 -3.68 16.91
C LEU A 303 -1.99 -4.02 16.69
N THR A 304 -1.13 -3.01 16.47
CA THR A 304 0.31 -3.22 16.34
C THR A 304 0.91 -3.82 17.62
N ALA A 305 0.55 -3.29 18.79
CA ALA A 305 1.03 -3.82 20.08
C ALA A 305 0.58 -5.27 20.34
N GLN A 306 -0.64 -5.62 19.95
CA GLN A 306 -1.14 -7.01 19.99
C GLN A 306 -0.30 -7.91 19.07
N ASN A 307 -0.11 -7.52 17.80
CA ASN A 307 0.73 -8.27 16.85
C ASN A 307 2.15 -8.46 17.38
N TYR A 308 2.72 -7.44 18.02
CA TYR A 308 4.05 -7.50 18.64
C TYR A 308 4.11 -8.46 19.84
N LEU A 309 3.07 -8.52 20.68
CA LEU A 309 2.97 -9.53 21.73
C LEU A 309 2.86 -10.95 21.16
N GLU A 310 2.14 -11.12 20.05
CA GLU A 310 2.06 -12.41 19.35
C GLU A 310 3.40 -12.82 18.74
N ASP A 311 4.10 -11.91 18.05
CA ASP A 311 5.40 -12.15 17.43
C ASP A 311 6.47 -12.58 18.44
N VAL A 312 6.46 -12.01 19.64
CA VAL A 312 7.37 -12.42 20.73
C VAL A 312 6.88 -13.65 21.51
N GLY A 313 5.80 -14.31 21.05
CA GLY A 313 5.25 -15.52 21.65
C GLY A 313 4.55 -15.29 22.99
N ARG A 314 4.08 -14.07 23.24
CA ARG A 314 3.42 -13.63 24.49
C ARG A 314 1.98 -13.16 24.30
N ALA A 315 1.26 -13.80 23.37
CA ALA A 315 -0.18 -13.59 23.17
C ALA A 315 -1.01 -13.79 24.46
N ASP A 316 -0.49 -14.56 25.42
CA ASP A 316 -1.10 -14.76 26.76
C ASP A 316 -1.23 -13.47 27.57
N LEU A 317 -0.43 -12.44 27.25
CA LEU A 317 -0.46 -11.15 27.93
C LEU A 317 -1.49 -10.17 27.34
N ILE A 318 -2.10 -10.48 26.18
CA ILE A 318 -3.08 -9.60 25.55
C ILE A 318 -4.34 -9.54 26.44
N PRO A 319 -4.75 -8.34 26.91
CA PRO A 319 -5.93 -8.21 27.75
C PRO A 319 -7.18 -8.71 27.05
N LYS A 320 -8.07 -9.40 27.79
CA LYS A 320 -9.31 -9.97 27.23
C LYS A 320 -10.19 -8.92 26.53
N THR A 321 -10.18 -7.68 27.05
CA THR A 321 -10.92 -6.56 26.47
C THR A 321 -10.47 -6.23 25.06
N CYS A 322 -9.24 -6.56 24.69
CA CYS A 322 -8.77 -6.37 23.31
C CYS A 322 -9.49 -7.29 22.34
N PHE A 323 -10.04 -8.42 22.76
CA PHE A 323 -10.81 -9.32 21.88
C PHE A 323 -12.29 -8.95 21.79
N ASP A 324 -12.74 -7.90 22.49
CA ASP A 324 -14.10 -7.41 22.35
C ASP A 324 -14.30 -6.82 20.95
N GLU A 325 -15.35 -7.27 20.24
CA GLU A 325 -15.60 -6.91 18.83
C GLU A 325 -15.63 -5.39 18.61
N GLU A 326 -16.29 -4.66 19.51
CA GLU A 326 -16.37 -3.20 19.46
C GLU A 326 -15.00 -2.54 19.61
N PHE A 327 -14.17 -3.03 20.53
CA PHE A 327 -12.81 -2.50 20.72
C PHE A 327 -11.94 -2.77 19.48
N GLN A 328 -12.01 -3.97 18.90
CA GLN A 328 -11.29 -4.30 17.66
C GLN A 328 -11.67 -3.38 16.51
N ILE A 329 -12.98 -3.11 16.34
CA ILE A 329 -13.48 -2.15 15.34
C ILE A 329 -12.92 -0.75 15.59
N GLN A 330 -12.96 -0.29 16.85
CA GLN A 330 -12.46 1.04 17.21
C GLN A 330 -10.95 1.16 17.01
N ALA A 331 -10.18 0.15 17.40
CA ALA A 331 -8.73 0.10 17.24
C ALA A 331 -8.34 0.09 15.76
N PHE A 332 -9.04 -0.72 14.95
CA PHE A 332 -8.87 -0.73 13.49
C PHE A 332 -9.16 0.64 12.88
N CYS A 333 -10.32 1.23 13.19
CA CYS A 333 -10.65 2.60 12.76
C CYS A 333 -9.58 3.60 13.18
N ALA A 334 -9.09 3.53 14.42
CA ALA A 334 -8.10 4.46 14.93
C ALA A 334 -6.77 4.37 14.20
N GLN A 335 -6.29 3.14 13.93
CA GLN A 335 -5.07 2.90 13.17
C GLN A 335 -5.17 3.47 11.75
N GLU A 336 -6.30 3.24 11.09
CA GLU A 336 -6.54 3.72 9.74
C GLU A 336 -6.73 5.24 9.66
N LEU A 337 -7.40 5.85 10.64
CA LEU A 337 -7.47 7.31 10.74
C LEU A 337 -6.07 7.89 10.95
N ALA A 338 -5.24 7.25 11.77
CA ALA A 338 -3.85 7.67 11.98
C ALA A 338 -2.98 7.54 10.71
N SER A 339 -3.26 6.60 9.82
CA SER A 339 -2.53 6.44 8.55
C SER A 339 -3.04 7.34 7.42
N THR A 340 -4.32 7.73 7.44
CA THR A 340 -4.99 8.44 6.33
C THR A 340 -4.69 9.95 6.30
N PHE A 341 -4.58 10.59 7.47
CA PHE A 341 -4.37 12.04 7.52
C PHE A 341 -2.88 12.39 7.44
N PHE A 342 -2.54 13.30 6.53
CA PHE A 342 -1.17 13.85 6.41
C PHE A 342 -0.67 14.49 7.70
N LYS A 343 -1.59 15.07 8.48
CA LYS A 343 -1.32 15.54 9.83
C LYS A 343 -2.02 14.62 10.81
N PRO A 344 -1.34 14.11 11.82
CA PRO A 344 -1.95 13.37 12.90
C PRO A 344 -2.78 14.30 13.79
N GLY A 345 -3.98 13.84 14.12
CA GLY A 345 -4.80 14.46 15.13
C GLY A 345 -5.00 13.51 16.31
N LYS A 346 -5.32 14.08 17.46
CA LYS A 346 -5.75 13.33 18.64
C LYS A 346 -7.17 12.82 18.37
N ILE A 347 -7.32 11.51 18.28
CA ILE A 347 -8.62 10.85 18.21
C ILE A 347 -9.31 11.04 19.57
N GLU A 348 -10.40 11.80 19.59
CA GLU A 348 -11.18 12.08 20.80
C GLU A 348 -12.26 11.02 21.03
N SER A 349 -12.90 10.54 19.97
CA SER A 349 -13.89 9.47 20.05
C SER A 349 -14.03 8.71 18.73
N ILE A 350 -14.42 7.44 18.87
CA ILE A 350 -14.84 6.54 17.78
C ILE A 350 -16.08 5.80 18.28
N GLU A 351 -17.22 5.99 17.62
CA GLU A 351 -18.52 5.42 18.02
C GLU A 351 -19.12 4.60 16.87
N ILE A 352 -19.51 3.36 17.16
CA ILE A 352 -20.17 2.51 16.17
C ILE A 352 -21.65 2.91 16.08
N LEU A 353 -22.04 3.49 14.96
CA LEU A 353 -23.40 3.98 14.73
C LEU A 353 -24.35 2.87 14.28
N ALA A 354 -23.88 1.97 13.43
CA ALA A 354 -24.69 0.89 12.88
C ALA A 354 -23.83 -0.28 12.40
N ARG A 355 -24.43 -1.47 12.41
CA ARG A 355 -23.91 -2.68 11.76
C ARG A 355 -24.96 -3.17 10.78
N GLN A 356 -24.59 -3.36 9.52
CA GLN A 356 -25.49 -3.77 8.45
C GLN A 356 -24.87 -4.93 7.67
N SER A 357 -25.64 -5.98 7.43
CA SER A 357 -25.21 -7.03 6.50
C SER A 357 -25.72 -6.70 5.11
N LEU A 358 -24.80 -6.50 4.17
CA LEU A 358 -25.11 -6.30 2.76
C LEU A 358 -24.88 -7.58 1.98
N LEU A 359 -25.76 -7.90 1.03
CA LEU A 359 -25.47 -8.91 0.02
C LEU A 359 -24.67 -8.22 -1.10
N TRP A 360 -23.40 -8.59 -1.24
CA TRP A 360 -22.47 -7.97 -2.18
C TRP A 360 -21.78 -9.02 -3.06
N PRO A 361 -21.79 -8.84 -4.37
CA PRO A 361 -22.85 -9.28 -5.29
C PRO A 361 -23.22 -10.78 -5.21
N LEU A 362 -22.49 -11.62 -4.46
CA LEU A 362 -22.84 -13.02 -4.21
C LEU A 362 -22.54 -13.48 -2.77
N GLU A 363 -22.01 -12.61 -1.92
CA GLU A 363 -21.61 -12.93 -0.54
C GLU A 363 -22.19 -11.95 0.47
N ARG A 364 -22.43 -12.40 1.70
CA ARG A 364 -22.82 -11.51 2.79
C ARG A 364 -21.57 -10.79 3.30
N MET A 365 -21.56 -9.48 3.14
CA MET A 365 -20.57 -8.56 3.71
C MET A 365 -21.15 -7.88 4.95
N GLN A 366 -20.32 -7.65 5.96
CA GLN A 366 -20.67 -6.77 7.08
C GLN A 366 -20.12 -5.37 6.81
N VAL A 367 -21.00 -4.38 6.92
CA VAL A 367 -20.69 -2.95 6.84
C VAL A 367 -20.96 -2.31 8.18
N ILE A 368 -19.96 -1.62 8.71
CA ILE A 368 -20.01 -0.99 10.02
C ILE A 368 -19.86 0.51 9.82
N LEU A 369 -20.83 1.28 10.30
CA LEU A 369 -20.74 2.73 10.30
C LEU A 369 -20.12 3.21 11.59
N VAL A 370 -19.18 4.14 11.47
CA VAL A 370 -18.43 4.63 12.60
C VAL A 370 -18.37 6.16 12.55
N SER A 371 -18.86 6.82 13.59
CA SER A 371 -18.61 8.25 13.80
C SER A 371 -17.25 8.42 14.45
N TYR A 372 -16.47 9.40 14.02
CA TYR A 372 -15.22 9.73 14.68
C TYR A 372 -15.08 11.23 14.88
N ARG A 373 -14.30 11.59 15.90
CA ARG A 373 -13.95 12.97 16.23
C ARG A 373 -12.45 13.07 16.43
N ILE A 374 -11.80 13.93 15.66
CA ILE A 374 -10.34 14.11 15.68
C ILE A 374 -10.02 15.58 15.90
N GLN A 375 -9.22 15.85 16.93
CA GLN A 375 -8.69 17.17 17.21
C GLN A 375 -7.30 17.32 16.60
N PHE A 376 -7.13 18.30 15.72
CA PHE A 376 -5.84 18.67 15.16
C PHE A 376 -5.31 19.92 15.86
N GLN A 377 -3.98 20.01 15.96
CA GLN A 377 -3.29 21.18 16.51
C GLN A 377 -2.22 21.67 15.53
N ASP A 378 -2.14 22.98 15.31
CA ASP A 378 -1.12 23.63 14.50
C ASP A 378 -0.65 24.94 15.13
N GLY A 379 0.48 24.88 15.82
CA GLY A 379 0.90 25.95 16.73
C GLY A 379 -0.18 26.19 17.80
N ASP A 380 -0.70 27.43 17.83
CA ASP A 380 -1.76 27.84 18.75
C ASP A 380 -3.18 27.55 18.21
N ASN A 381 -3.31 27.16 16.94
CA ASN A 381 -4.59 26.84 16.34
C ASN A 381 -4.99 25.40 16.66
N SER A 382 -6.25 25.19 17.06
CA SER A 382 -6.83 23.86 17.16
C SER A 382 -8.18 23.82 16.44
N TRP A 383 -8.44 22.72 15.74
CA TRP A 383 -9.72 22.47 15.09
C TRP A 383 -10.12 21.01 15.26
N VAL A 384 -11.41 20.74 15.12
CA VAL A 384 -11.97 19.41 15.28
C VAL A 384 -12.64 19.01 13.98
N VAL A 385 -12.34 17.81 13.51
CA VAL A 385 -13.06 17.15 12.43
C VAL A 385 -13.98 16.11 13.07
N GLU A 386 -15.27 16.22 12.79
CA GLU A 386 -16.29 15.22 13.11
C GLU A 386 -16.87 14.71 11.80
N ASP A 387 -16.81 13.40 11.59
CA ASP A 387 -17.31 12.78 10.36
C ASP A 387 -17.74 11.33 10.61
N VAL A 388 -18.34 10.71 9.60
CA VAL A 388 -18.78 9.31 9.62
C VAL A 388 -18.04 8.54 8.52
N GLY A 389 -17.28 7.55 8.95
CA GLY A 389 -16.67 6.56 8.08
C GLY A 389 -17.49 5.28 8.02
N HIS A 390 -17.13 4.42 7.08
CA HIS A 390 -17.61 3.04 7.05
C HIS A 390 -16.44 2.07 6.92
N LEU A 391 -16.59 0.92 7.57
CA LEU A 391 -15.71 -0.22 7.45
C LEU A 391 -16.47 -1.35 6.75
N CYS A 392 -15.87 -1.91 5.72
CA CYS A 392 -16.39 -3.09 5.04
C CYS A 392 -15.38 -4.23 5.21
N ASN A 393 -15.84 -5.37 5.72
CA ASN A 393 -15.00 -6.58 5.74
C ASN A 393 -15.07 -7.25 4.36
N SER A 394 -14.16 -6.89 3.45
CA SER A 394 -13.94 -7.73 2.27
C SER A 394 -13.14 -8.96 2.66
N ARG A 395 -13.81 -10.12 2.75
CA ARG A 395 -13.13 -11.42 2.66
C ARG A 395 -12.60 -11.59 1.24
N PHE A 396 -11.37 -11.14 1.00
CA PHE A 396 -10.52 -11.79 0.01
C PHE A 396 -9.50 -12.63 0.77
N GLN A 397 -9.44 -13.92 0.42
CA GLN A 397 -8.59 -14.91 1.08
C GLN A 397 -7.13 -14.43 1.12
N ALA A 398 -6.47 -14.68 2.26
CA ALA A 398 -5.06 -14.45 2.61
C ALA A 398 -4.62 -13.06 3.11
N SER A 399 -5.40 -11.99 2.95
CA SER A 399 -5.16 -10.72 3.67
C SER A 399 -6.48 -9.95 3.82
N SER A 400 -7.15 -10.12 4.96
CA SER A 400 -8.36 -9.35 5.28
C SER A 400 -7.98 -7.90 5.61
N GLN A 401 -7.79 -7.08 4.59
CA GLN A 401 -7.78 -5.62 4.73
C GLN A 401 -9.23 -5.16 4.64
N ALA A 402 -9.79 -4.66 5.76
CA ALA A 402 -10.96 -3.81 5.66
C ALA A 402 -10.50 -2.50 5.01
N ILE A 403 -11.21 -2.03 3.98
CA ILE A 403 -10.87 -0.76 3.34
C ILE A 403 -11.74 0.31 4.00
N PRO A 404 -11.19 1.13 4.89
CA PRO A 404 -11.91 2.30 5.36
C PRO A 404 -11.99 3.32 4.22
N ILE A 405 -13.16 3.92 4.07
CA ILE A 405 -13.33 5.06 3.16
C ILE A 405 -13.74 6.23 4.04
N PHE A 406 -12.82 7.19 4.17
CA PHE A 406 -13.02 8.46 4.84
C PHE A 406 -13.18 9.56 3.80
N ASN A 407 -14.08 10.52 4.04
CA ASN A 407 -14.18 11.68 3.17
C ASN A 407 -12.94 12.55 3.33
N LYS A 408 -11.98 12.42 2.40
CA LYS A 408 -10.79 13.25 2.34
C LYS A 408 -11.16 14.61 1.77
N LYS A 409 -11.60 15.56 2.60
CA LYS A 409 -11.69 16.99 2.22
C LYS A 409 -10.57 17.78 2.90
N SER A 410 -10.01 18.74 2.16
CA SER A 410 -8.98 19.63 2.66
C SER A 410 -9.55 20.50 3.80
N PRO A 411 -8.74 20.85 4.82
CA PRO A 411 -9.19 21.66 5.96
C PRO A 411 -9.69 23.08 5.63
N GLY A 412 -9.70 23.50 4.35
CA GLY A 412 -10.12 24.84 3.90
C GLY A 412 -11.53 24.92 3.28
N ASP A 413 -12.17 23.79 2.97
CA ASP A 413 -13.42 23.75 2.19
C ASP A 413 -14.71 23.65 3.02
N HIS A 414 -14.66 23.96 4.32
CA HIS A 414 -15.85 23.93 5.15
C HIS A 414 -16.64 25.25 5.10
N LEU A 415 -17.96 25.09 4.89
CA LEU A 415 -19.07 26.01 5.22
C LEU A 415 -19.70 26.82 4.08
N ALA A 416 -20.20 26.14 3.05
CA ALA A 416 -21.50 26.49 2.44
C ALA A 416 -22.10 25.28 1.68
N GLY A 417 -22.91 24.45 2.35
CA GLY A 417 -23.95 23.68 1.65
C GLY A 417 -24.04 22.17 1.86
N PHE A 418 -23.15 21.53 2.61
CA PHE A 418 -23.25 20.09 2.86
C PHE A 418 -23.69 19.81 4.30
N SER A 419 -24.71 18.97 4.42
CA SER A 419 -25.25 18.49 5.69
C SER A 419 -24.59 17.16 6.04
N VAL A 420 -24.52 16.83 7.34
CA VAL A 420 -24.23 15.47 7.87
C VAL A 420 -25.15 14.38 7.28
N ASN A 421 -26.13 14.76 6.45
CA ASN A 421 -27.03 13.91 5.70
C ASN A 421 -26.44 13.23 4.46
N ASP A 422 -25.24 13.64 3.98
CA ASP A 422 -24.67 13.12 2.73
C ASP A 422 -23.40 12.28 3.01
N ILE A 423 -23.57 10.99 3.29
CA ILE A 423 -22.44 10.05 3.41
C ILE A 423 -22.05 9.59 2.00
N TYR A 424 -20.93 10.10 1.49
CA TYR A 424 -20.32 9.64 0.24
C TYR A 424 -19.29 8.55 0.54
N GLY A 425 -19.38 7.41 -0.16
CA GLY A 425 -18.38 6.35 -0.13
C GLY A 425 -17.96 5.97 -1.54
N TYR A 426 -16.66 6.02 -1.84
CA TYR A 426 -16.08 5.54 -3.09
C TYR A 426 -14.92 4.57 -2.81
N LYS A 427 -15.02 3.35 -3.35
CA LYS A 427 -13.89 2.63 -3.96
C LYS A 427 -14.44 1.52 -4.85
N VAL A 428 -14.04 1.52 -6.12
CA VAL A 428 -14.31 0.45 -7.09
C VAL A 428 -12.98 -0.19 -7.40
N THR A 429 -12.86 -1.50 -7.16
CA THR A 429 -11.80 -2.32 -7.74
C THR A 429 -12.49 -3.41 -8.54
N CYS A 430 -12.37 -3.35 -9.87
CA CYS A 430 -12.83 -4.39 -10.77
C CYS A 430 -11.60 -5.12 -11.34
N GLN A 431 -11.54 -6.43 -11.16
CA GLN A 431 -10.70 -7.27 -12.00
C GLN A 431 -11.47 -7.45 -13.31
N LEU A 432 -10.99 -6.77 -14.37
CA LEU A 432 -11.47 -7.03 -15.72
C LEU A 432 -10.94 -8.39 -16.13
N ASP A 433 -11.83 -9.37 -16.25
CA ASP A 433 -11.52 -10.63 -16.90
C ASP A 433 -11.06 -10.30 -18.33
N HIS A 434 -9.79 -10.60 -18.59
CA HIS A 434 -9.03 -10.46 -19.83
C HIS A 434 -9.80 -9.94 -21.06
N THR A 435 -9.66 -8.65 -21.36
CA THR A 435 -9.32 -8.05 -22.66
C THR A 435 -9.60 -6.55 -22.58
N TYR A 436 -8.74 -5.73 -23.19
CA TYR A 436 -8.77 -4.26 -23.23
C TYR A 436 -8.04 -3.54 -22.09
N VAL A 437 -6.77 -3.23 -22.36
CA VAL A 437 -6.01 -2.17 -21.69
C VAL A 437 -6.66 -0.83 -22.07
N VAL A 438 -7.29 -0.16 -21.11
CA VAL A 438 -7.76 1.22 -21.27
C VAL A 438 -6.61 2.12 -20.85
N SER A 439 -6.14 2.99 -21.75
CA SER A 439 -5.09 3.96 -21.41
C SER A 439 -5.63 5.04 -20.46
N ASP A 440 -4.76 5.62 -19.62
CA ASP A 440 -5.12 6.72 -18.70
C ASP A 440 -5.79 7.91 -19.42
N LYS A 441 -5.43 8.11 -20.69
CA LYS A 441 -6.07 9.09 -21.55
C LYS A 441 -7.54 8.75 -21.83
N ALA A 442 -7.85 7.49 -22.13
CA ALA A 442 -9.22 7.03 -22.36
C ALA A 442 -10.07 7.03 -21.07
N PHE A 443 -9.47 6.81 -19.90
CA PHE A 443 -10.14 6.96 -18.60
C PHE A 443 -10.47 8.43 -18.31
N THR A 444 -9.52 9.34 -18.55
CA THR A 444 -9.68 10.79 -18.34
C THR A 444 -10.69 11.38 -19.33
N GLU A 445 -10.67 10.94 -20.59
CA GLU A 445 -11.65 11.32 -21.62
C GLU A 445 -13.04 10.77 -21.31
N ALA A 446 -13.17 9.52 -20.84
CA ALA A 446 -14.45 8.96 -20.39
C ALA A 446 -15.01 9.66 -19.14
N TYR A 447 -14.14 10.15 -18.25
CA TYR A 447 -14.55 10.95 -17.09
C TYR A 447 -15.07 12.34 -17.53
N ALA A 448 -14.41 12.99 -18.48
CA ALA A 448 -14.86 14.24 -19.08
C ALA A 448 -16.12 14.09 -19.96
N GLU A 449 -16.30 12.93 -20.59
CA GLU A 449 -17.52 12.56 -21.33
C GLU A 449 -18.69 12.21 -20.41
N GLY A 450 -18.42 11.64 -19.23
CA GLY A 450 -19.43 11.40 -18.20
C GLY A 450 -20.11 12.68 -17.70
N ASP A 451 -19.35 13.77 -17.57
CA ASP A 451 -19.87 15.09 -17.22
C ASP A 451 -20.65 15.76 -18.39
N LYS A 452 -20.26 15.50 -19.64
CA LYS A 452 -21.02 15.95 -20.82
C LYS A 452 -22.29 15.13 -21.07
N ALA A 453 -22.31 13.86 -20.71
CA ALA A 453 -23.50 13.01 -20.84
C ALA A 453 -24.64 13.45 -19.91
N LEU A 454 -24.34 14.16 -18.82
CA LEU A 454 -25.32 14.74 -17.90
C LEU A 454 -25.93 16.05 -18.42
N SER A 455 -25.39 16.67 -19.47
CA SER A 455 -25.87 17.97 -20.01
C SER A 455 -26.75 17.87 -21.26
N GLY A 456 -27.02 16.65 -21.76
CA GLY A 456 -28.15 16.39 -22.66
C GLY A 456 -27.98 16.80 -24.13
N ASP A 457 -26.78 16.75 -24.69
CA ASP A 457 -26.56 16.99 -26.13
C ASP A 457 -26.00 15.73 -26.84
N GLU A 458 -26.79 15.15 -27.76
CA GLU A 458 -26.53 13.85 -28.40
C GLU A 458 -25.87 13.97 -29.79
N SER A 459 -24.66 14.55 -29.88
CA SER A 459 -23.81 14.33 -31.07
C SER A 459 -22.32 14.52 -30.80
N LEU A 460 -21.48 13.64 -31.36
CA LEU A 460 -20.03 13.86 -31.46
C LEU A 460 -19.75 14.93 -32.53
N PRO A 461 -18.89 15.93 -32.28
CA PRO A 461 -18.72 17.11 -33.14
C PRO A 461 -18.29 16.84 -34.59
N ASP A 462 -17.74 15.65 -34.89
CA ASP A 462 -17.11 15.34 -36.16
C ASP A 462 -17.82 14.21 -36.96
N GLY A 463 -18.90 13.63 -36.42
CA GLY A 463 -19.71 12.62 -37.11
C GLY A 463 -18.99 11.30 -37.42
N SER A 464 -17.85 11.00 -36.79
CA SER A 464 -16.97 9.90 -37.22
C SER A 464 -17.18 8.56 -36.49
N GLY A 465 -18.05 8.49 -35.48
CA GLY A 465 -18.30 7.27 -34.70
C GLY A 465 -19.77 6.86 -34.66
N LYS A 466 -20.05 5.56 -34.86
CA LYS A 466 -21.38 4.97 -34.64
C LYS A 466 -21.36 4.18 -33.33
N LEU A 467 -22.17 4.60 -32.37
CA LEU A 467 -22.49 3.86 -31.15
C LEU A 467 -22.94 2.43 -31.53
N VAL A 468 -22.16 1.41 -31.16
CA VAL A 468 -22.40 0.01 -31.56
C VAL A 468 -23.27 -0.76 -30.56
N GLY A 469 -23.65 -0.14 -29.44
CA GLY A 469 -24.64 -0.69 -28.52
C GLY A 469 -24.91 0.21 -27.31
N ARG A 470 -26.20 0.37 -26.97
CA ARG A 470 -26.69 0.82 -25.65
C ARG A 470 -27.42 -0.38 -25.05
N ALA A 471 -27.07 -0.79 -23.82
CA ALA A 471 -27.99 -1.56 -22.99
C ALA A 471 -28.72 -0.56 -22.09
N ALA A 472 -29.80 0.03 -22.61
CA ALA A 472 -30.74 0.75 -21.76
C ALA A 472 -31.68 -0.29 -21.16
N ILE A 473 -31.60 -0.53 -19.84
CA ILE A 473 -32.74 -1.12 -19.14
C ILE A 473 -33.82 -0.04 -19.23
N ASP A 474 -34.82 -0.31 -20.07
CA ASP A 474 -35.92 0.61 -20.23
C ASP A 474 -36.86 0.51 -19.02
N LEU A 475 -36.54 1.23 -17.95
CA LEU A 475 -37.39 1.34 -16.76
C LEU A 475 -38.64 2.23 -17.00
N ARG A 476 -39.00 2.53 -18.27
CA ARG A 476 -40.17 3.34 -18.69
C ARG A 476 -41.56 2.82 -18.26
N SER A 477 -41.65 1.89 -17.31
CA SER A 477 -42.91 1.69 -16.59
C SER A 477 -43.19 2.92 -15.71
N ASP A 478 -44.46 3.31 -15.56
CA ASP A 478 -44.87 4.53 -14.83
C ASP A 478 -44.45 4.57 -13.34
N ASN A 479 -43.83 3.51 -12.83
CA ASN A 479 -43.48 3.32 -11.41
C ASN A 479 -41.97 3.46 -11.09
N TYR A 480 -41.10 3.72 -12.07
CA TYR A 480 -39.65 3.84 -11.84
C TYR A 480 -39.08 5.25 -12.19
N PRO A 481 -38.05 5.74 -11.47
CA PRO A 481 -37.44 7.03 -11.75
C PRO A 481 -36.75 7.04 -13.12
N LYS A 482 -36.95 8.13 -13.88
CA LYS A 482 -36.40 8.29 -15.23
C LYS A 482 -34.87 8.42 -15.29
N ALA A 483 -34.20 8.57 -14.15
CA ALA A 483 -32.75 8.63 -14.02
C ALA A 483 -32.32 7.96 -12.70
N ALA A 484 -32.02 6.66 -12.75
CA ALA A 484 -31.42 5.94 -11.64
C ALA A 484 -29.90 6.13 -11.67
N ALA A 485 -29.31 6.44 -10.53
CA ALA A 485 -27.86 6.51 -10.35
C ALA A 485 -27.26 5.11 -10.11
N ALA A 486 -28.02 4.20 -9.48
CA ALA A 486 -27.63 2.80 -9.28
C ALA A 486 -28.83 1.90 -8.95
N ILE A 487 -28.69 0.58 -9.11
CA ILE A 487 -29.69 -0.45 -8.77
C ILE A 487 -28.97 -1.63 -8.11
N PHE A 488 -29.47 -2.16 -6.99
CA PHE A 488 -28.85 -3.29 -6.25
C PHE A 488 -29.86 -4.39 -6.03
N GLU A 489 -29.44 -5.66 -6.06
CA GLU A 489 -30.23 -6.73 -5.43
C GLU A 489 -30.14 -6.57 -3.91
N THR A 490 -31.28 -6.50 -3.23
CA THR A 490 -31.35 -6.32 -1.78
C THR A 490 -32.43 -7.20 -1.19
N ASN A 491 -32.31 -7.51 0.09
CA ASN A 491 -33.38 -8.15 0.86
C ASN A 491 -33.81 -7.18 1.96
N ASN A 492 -35.10 -6.84 1.99
CA ASN A 492 -35.67 -5.93 2.97
C ASN A 492 -36.83 -6.65 3.69
N ASP A 493 -36.71 -6.83 5.01
CA ASP A 493 -37.66 -7.56 5.85
C ASP A 493 -38.06 -8.93 5.29
N ASP A 494 -37.08 -9.79 4.99
CA ASP A 494 -37.23 -11.14 4.40
C ASP A 494 -37.87 -11.17 2.99
N ARG A 495 -37.95 -10.02 2.30
CA ARG A 495 -38.41 -9.94 0.92
C ARG A 495 -37.25 -9.61 0.01
N ASP A 496 -36.97 -10.53 -0.92
CA ASP A 496 -36.00 -10.28 -2.00
C ASP A 496 -36.54 -9.19 -2.94
N GLY A 497 -35.65 -8.31 -3.36
CA GLY A 497 -36.00 -7.21 -4.24
C GLY A 497 -34.77 -6.45 -4.69
N TRP A 498 -35.01 -5.21 -5.09
CA TRP A 498 -33.98 -4.33 -5.61
C TRP A 498 -34.12 -2.94 -5.01
N THR A 499 -32.99 -2.37 -4.63
CA THR A 499 -32.92 -0.99 -4.18
C THR A 499 -32.46 -0.11 -5.33
N VAL A 500 -33.28 0.84 -5.75
CA VAL A 500 -32.92 1.88 -6.70
C VAL A 500 -32.49 3.12 -5.96
N LEU A 501 -31.33 3.64 -6.34
CA LEU A 501 -30.86 4.94 -5.95
C LEU A 501 -31.10 5.92 -7.09
N ASP A 502 -31.80 7.01 -6.82
CA ASP A 502 -31.93 8.16 -7.72
C ASP A 502 -31.50 9.46 -7.04
N LYS A 503 -31.62 10.59 -7.75
CA LYS A 503 -31.29 11.91 -7.21
C LYS A 503 -32.13 12.35 -6.01
N ASN A 504 -33.27 11.71 -5.77
CA ASN A 504 -34.25 12.05 -4.74
C ASN A 504 -34.18 11.10 -3.54
N GLY A 505 -33.46 9.98 -3.63
CA GLY A 505 -33.20 9.07 -2.53
C GLY A 505 -33.12 7.59 -2.93
N THR A 506 -33.38 6.73 -1.95
CA THR A 506 -33.27 5.28 -2.06
C THR A 506 -34.66 4.64 -1.94
N THR A 507 -35.07 3.86 -2.93
CA THR A 507 -36.38 3.18 -2.97
C THR A 507 -36.21 1.69 -3.18
N PHE A 508 -36.85 0.87 -2.35
CA PHE A 508 -36.88 -0.58 -2.49
C PHE A 508 -38.07 -1.01 -3.37
N TYR A 509 -37.84 -1.98 -4.24
CA TYR A 509 -38.83 -2.61 -5.11
C TYR A 509 -38.77 -4.11 -4.91
N ALA A 510 -39.90 -4.76 -4.67
CA ALA A 510 -39.91 -6.21 -4.51
C ALA A 510 -39.53 -6.92 -5.82
N LYS A 511 -38.99 -8.13 -5.74
CA LYS A 511 -38.51 -8.89 -6.91
C LYS A 511 -39.59 -9.09 -7.97
N GLU A 512 -40.86 -9.16 -7.56
CA GLU A 512 -41.99 -9.32 -8.46
C GLU A 512 -42.39 -8.02 -9.19
N GLU A 513 -41.92 -6.87 -8.72
CA GLU A 513 -42.23 -5.54 -9.28
C GLU A 513 -41.30 -5.17 -10.45
N LEU A 514 -40.35 -6.05 -10.79
CA LEU A 514 -39.38 -5.79 -11.85
C LEU A 514 -39.86 -6.20 -13.25
N PRO A 515 -39.49 -5.43 -14.29
CA PRO A 515 -39.60 -5.88 -15.67
C PRO A 515 -38.70 -7.11 -15.90
N ALA A 516 -39.22 -8.14 -16.55
CA ALA A 516 -38.55 -9.43 -16.79
C ALA A 516 -37.22 -9.36 -17.61
N ALA A 517 -36.78 -8.18 -18.02
CA ALA A 517 -35.62 -7.97 -18.90
C ALA A 517 -34.39 -7.34 -18.21
N ALA A 518 -34.44 -7.04 -16.91
CA ALA A 518 -33.29 -6.47 -16.19
C ALA A 518 -32.24 -7.56 -15.91
N THR A 519 -31.11 -7.56 -16.63
CA THR A 519 -29.96 -8.45 -16.34
C THR A 519 -28.97 -7.76 -15.39
N ALA A 520 -28.52 -8.49 -14.36
CA ALA A 520 -27.65 -8.08 -13.25
C ALA A 520 -26.25 -7.51 -13.59
N LYS A 521 -25.94 -7.22 -14.86
CA LYS A 521 -24.58 -6.93 -15.34
C LYS A 521 -24.15 -5.45 -15.34
N HIS A 522 -24.95 -4.53 -14.80
CA HIS A 522 -24.68 -3.09 -14.96
C HIS A 522 -24.87 -2.28 -13.67
N VAL A 523 -24.15 -2.62 -12.61
CA VAL A 523 -24.18 -1.84 -11.37
C VAL A 523 -22.76 -1.35 -11.05
N LEU A 524 -22.55 -0.05 -11.20
CA LEU A 524 -21.34 0.64 -10.75
C LEU A 524 -21.74 1.93 -10.02
N ARG A 525 -21.22 2.05 -8.79
CA ARG A 525 -21.41 3.11 -7.77
C ARG A 525 -22.56 2.87 -6.78
N MET A 526 -22.24 2.97 -5.49
CA MET A 526 -23.16 2.88 -4.37
C MET A 526 -23.16 4.19 -3.59
N HIS A 527 -24.34 4.78 -3.40
CA HIS A 527 -24.58 5.81 -2.39
C HIS A 527 -25.45 5.16 -1.32
N ILE A 528 -24.94 5.07 -0.09
CA ILE A 528 -25.71 4.54 1.02
C ILE A 528 -26.46 5.72 1.66
N GLY A 529 -27.71 5.93 1.24
CA GLY A 529 -28.57 6.95 1.82
C GLY A 529 -28.95 6.63 3.28
N ARG A 530 -29.17 7.67 4.09
CA ARG A 530 -29.53 7.61 5.52
C ARG A 530 -30.69 6.65 5.86
N SER A 531 -31.67 6.51 4.96
CA SER A 531 -32.84 5.64 5.13
C SER A 531 -32.49 4.16 5.15
N TYR A 532 -31.46 3.75 4.40
CA TYR A 532 -30.99 2.35 4.38
C TYR A 532 -30.24 1.98 5.68
N LEU A 533 -29.76 2.98 6.41
CA LEU A 533 -28.93 2.82 7.60
C LEU A 533 -29.75 2.83 8.90
N SER A 534 -31.08 2.96 8.82
CA SER A 534 -31.98 3.03 9.98
C SER A 534 -31.60 4.09 11.02
N LEU A 535 -30.86 5.14 10.61
CA LEU A 535 -30.44 6.21 11.51
C LEU A 535 -31.64 7.07 11.89
N PRO A 536 -31.93 7.28 13.20
CA PRO A 536 -33.07 8.10 13.64
C PRO A 536 -32.97 9.51 13.05
N ARG A 537 -34.11 10.11 12.66
CA ARG A 537 -34.14 11.52 12.24
C ARG A 537 -33.63 12.38 13.41
N ARG A 538 -32.58 13.17 13.15
CA ARG A 538 -32.18 14.25 14.06
C ARG A 538 -33.05 15.44 13.67
N ASP A 539 -33.82 15.92 14.65
CA ASP A 539 -34.61 17.16 14.54
C ASP A 539 -33.72 18.39 14.41
#